data_AF-A0A953QF37-F1
#
_entry.id   AF-A0A953QF37-F1
#
_cell.length_a   1.000
_cell.length_b   1.000
_cell.length_c   1.000
_cell.angle_alpha   90.00
_cell.angle_beta   90.00
_cell.angle_gamma   90.00
#
_symmetry.space_group_name_H-M   'P 1'
#
loop_
_entity.id
_entity.type
_entity.pdbx_description
1 polymer ?
#
loop_
_entity_poly.entity_id
_entity_poly.type
_entity_poly.pdbx_seq_one_letter_code
_entity_poly.pdbx_strand_id
1 'polypeptide(L)'
;MSLQKRKESAAQLRAMRKQRGLTFEAVHESSQSIAKWLGRKEFTIPPSRLHDYEVRGVVPSIFRIYTLARIYRISIFQILAWYGIPKR
;
A
#
# COMPACT_ATOMS: atom_id res chain seq x y z
N MET A 1 -15.97 -8.83 4.91
CA MET A 1 -15.55 -8.20 3.65
C MET A 1 -15.47 -9.27 2.56
N SER A 2 -16.17 -9.10 1.44
CA SER A 2 -16.24 -10.11 0.37
C SER A 2 -14.90 -10.27 -0.36
N LEU A 3 -14.65 -11.46 -0.93
CA LEU A 3 -13.47 -11.74 -1.75
C LEU A 3 -13.36 -10.77 -2.95
N GLN A 4 -14.51 -10.37 -3.49
CA GLN A 4 -14.60 -9.41 -4.60
C GLN A 4 -14.02 -8.04 -4.22
N LYS A 5 -14.35 -7.53 -3.03
CA LYS A 5 -13.86 -6.22 -2.56
C LYS A 5 -12.34 -6.19 -2.39
N ARG A 6 -11.74 -7.32 -1.99
CA ARG A 6 -10.27 -7.45 -1.90
C ARG A 6 -9.59 -7.35 -3.26
N LYS A 7 -10.15 -7.98 -4.29
CA LYS A 7 -9.63 -7.89 -5.66
C LYS A 7 -9.72 -6.47 -6.22
N GLU A 8 -10.83 -5.77 -5.98
CA GLU A 8 -10.98 -4.37 -6.35
C GLU A 8 -9.95 -3.47 -5.67
N SER A 9 -9.75 -3.65 -4.35
CA SER A 9 -8.75 -2.89 -3.59
C SER A 9 -7.33 -3.12 -4.12
N ALA A 10 -7.00 -4.38 -4.44
CA ALA A 10 -5.71 -4.75 -5.03
C ALA A 10 -5.48 -4.07 -6.39
N ALA A 11 -6.52 -4.03 -7.23
CA ALA A 11 -6.49 -3.35 -8.52
C ALA A 11 -6.30 -1.82 -8.36
N GLN A 12 -6.95 -1.20 -7.38
CA GLN A 12 -6.79 0.23 -7.08
C GLN A 12 -5.36 0.56 -6.63
N LEU A 13 -4.77 -0.24 -5.73
CA LEU A 13 -3.37 -0.08 -5.32
C LEU A 13 -2.42 -0.16 -6.52
N ARG A 14 -2.60 -1.18 -7.37
CA ARG A 14 -1.80 -1.37 -8.58
C ARG A 14 -1.95 -0.20 -9.55
N ALA A 15 -3.17 0.29 -9.75
CA ALA A 15 -3.47 1.42 -10.61
C ALA A 15 -2.74 2.68 -10.12
N MET A 16 -2.82 2.97 -8.82
CA MET A 16 -2.15 4.12 -8.22
C MET A 16 -0.63 4.04 -8.33
N ARG A 17 -0.03 2.88 -8.09
CA ARG A 17 1.42 2.70 -8.28
C ARG A 17 1.83 2.98 -9.73
N LYS A 18 1.11 2.41 -10.69
CA LYS A 18 1.36 2.60 -12.13
C LYS A 18 1.18 4.05 -12.55
N GLN A 19 0.13 4.73 -12.08
CA GLN A 19 -0.12 6.14 -12.37
C GLN A 19 1.03 7.04 -11.90
N ARG A 20 1.72 6.65 -10.81
CA ARG A 20 2.89 7.36 -10.28
C ARG A 20 4.21 6.94 -10.94
N GLY A 21 4.18 6.03 -11.92
CA GLY A 21 5.39 5.54 -12.58
C GLY A 21 6.31 4.73 -11.67
N LEU A 22 5.80 4.21 -10.55
CA LEU A 22 6.63 3.55 -9.54
C LEU A 22 6.82 2.08 -9.86
N THR A 23 8.08 1.64 -9.88
CA THR A 23 8.43 0.21 -9.91
C THR A 23 8.24 -0.41 -8.53
N PHE A 24 8.25 -1.74 -8.44
CA PHE A 24 8.24 -2.43 -7.14
C PHE A 24 9.46 -2.07 -6.31
N GLU A 25 10.62 -1.95 -6.97
CA GLU A 25 11.88 -1.57 -6.33
C GLU A 25 11.84 -0.15 -5.79
N ALA A 26 11.33 0.82 -6.57
CA ALA A 26 11.19 2.20 -6.11
C ALA A 26 10.30 2.32 -4.86
N VAL A 27 9.23 1.50 -4.77
CA VAL A 27 8.39 1.43 -3.57
C VAL A 27 9.17 0.80 -2.41
N HIS A 28 9.96 -0.23 -2.67
CA HIS A 28 10.80 -0.86 -1.65
C HIS A 28 11.82 0.13 -1.06
N GLU A 29 12.63 0.77 -1.88
CA GLU A 29 13.63 1.75 -1.46
C GLU A 29 13.00 2.94 -0.69
N SER A 30 11.89 3.47 -1.20
CA SER A 30 11.14 4.54 -0.54
C SER A 30 10.63 4.09 0.84
N SER A 31 10.15 2.85 0.95
CA SER A 31 9.66 2.30 2.21
C SER A 31 10.80 2.07 3.22
N GLN A 32 11.99 1.70 2.77
CA GLN A 32 13.18 1.57 3.62
C GLN A 32 13.59 2.94 4.18
N SER A 33 13.53 3.99 3.37
CA SER A 33 13.81 5.35 3.82
C SER A 33 12.81 5.82 4.89
N ILE A 34 11.52 5.52 4.72
CA ILE A 34 10.49 5.80 5.74
C ILE A 34 10.74 4.99 7.02
N ALA A 35 11.07 3.70 6.89
CA ALA A 35 11.37 2.85 8.03
C ALA A 35 12.59 3.32 8.83
N LYS A 36 13.64 3.77 8.13
CA LYS A 36 14.83 4.36 8.73
C LYS A 36 14.49 5.66 9.48
N TRP A 37 13.71 6.54 8.84
CA TRP A 37 13.28 7.80 9.46
C TRP A 37 12.42 7.58 10.71
N LEU A 38 11.54 6.58 10.71
CA LEU A 38 10.68 6.23 11.85
C LEU A 38 11.34 5.28 12.87
N GLY A 39 12.56 4.79 12.58
CA GLY A 39 13.27 3.82 13.42
C GLY A 39 12.57 2.46 13.55
N ARG A 40 11.74 2.05 12.58
CA ARG A 40 10.89 0.85 12.67
C ARG A 40 10.79 0.11 11.33
N LYS A 41 11.19 -1.16 11.30
CA LYS A 41 11.22 -2.02 10.09
C LYS A 41 9.83 -2.39 9.56
N GLU A 42 8.80 -2.25 10.38
CA GLU A 42 7.39 -2.49 10.07
C GLU A 42 6.84 -1.56 8.98
N PHE A 43 7.60 -0.52 8.60
CA PHE A 43 7.30 0.38 7.49
C PHE A 43 7.94 -0.05 6.15
N THR A 44 8.95 -0.92 6.13
CA THR A 44 9.61 -1.43 4.90
C THR A 44 8.79 -2.45 4.13
N ILE A 45 8.34 -2.17 2.92
CA ILE A 45 7.52 -3.05 2.08
C ILE A 45 8.44 -3.77 1.07
N PRO A 46 8.73 -5.08 1.23
CA PRO A 46 9.44 -5.85 0.20
C PRO A 46 8.62 -5.98 -1.09
N PRO A 47 9.26 -6.14 -2.26
CA PRO A 47 8.57 -6.37 -3.53
C PRO A 47 7.58 -7.55 -3.49
N SER A 48 7.92 -8.63 -2.79
CA SER A 48 7.02 -9.79 -2.60
C SER A 48 5.74 -9.43 -1.85
N ARG A 49 5.83 -8.62 -0.79
CA ARG A 49 4.66 -8.15 -0.05
C ARG A 49 3.82 -7.20 -0.88
N LEU A 50 4.46 -6.34 -1.67
CA LEU A 50 3.73 -5.47 -2.59
C LEU A 50 2.95 -6.28 -3.62
N HIS A 51 3.51 -7.39 -4.12
CA HIS A 51 2.82 -8.31 -5.02
C HIS A 51 1.62 -8.98 -4.33
N ASP A 52 1.79 -9.43 -3.08
CA ASP A 52 0.68 -9.98 -2.30
C ASP A 52 -0.47 -8.98 -2.14
N TYR A 53 -0.18 -7.69 -2.01
CA TYR A 53 -1.20 -6.64 -1.89
C TYR A 53 -1.88 -6.32 -3.22
N GLU A 54 -1.12 -6.19 -4.31
CA GLU A 54 -1.63 -5.75 -5.62
C GLU A 54 -2.21 -6.88 -6.48
N VAL A 55 -1.85 -8.13 -6.21
CA VAL A 55 -2.27 -9.29 -7.03
C VAL A 55 -3.11 -10.27 -6.25
N ARG A 56 -2.67 -10.65 -5.05
CA ARG A 56 -3.37 -11.65 -4.22
C ARG A 56 -4.45 -11.04 -3.34
N GLY A 57 -4.53 -9.71 -3.26
CA GLY A 57 -5.51 -9.00 -2.45
C GLY A 57 -5.34 -9.23 -0.95
N VAL A 58 -4.11 -9.49 -0.51
CA VAL A 58 -3.76 -9.54 0.91
C VAL A 58 -3.95 -8.16 1.52
N VAL A 59 -4.57 -8.09 2.70
CA VAL A 59 -4.81 -6.83 3.40
C VAL A 59 -3.51 -6.37 4.07
N PRO A 60 -2.99 -5.17 3.76
CA PRO A 60 -1.80 -4.63 4.43
C PRO A 60 -2.12 -4.25 5.88
N SER A 61 -1.12 -4.30 6.77
CA SER A 61 -1.26 -3.79 8.14
C SER A 61 -1.28 -2.25 8.16
N ILE A 62 -1.67 -1.65 9.29
CA ILE A 62 -1.74 -0.18 9.42
C ILE A 62 -0.41 0.52 9.09
N PHE A 63 0.74 -0.04 9.48
CA PHE A 63 2.06 0.49 9.15
C PHE A 63 2.30 0.50 7.63
N ARG A 64 1.86 -0.55 6.93
CA ARG A 64 1.97 -0.69 5.48
C ARG A 64 1.04 0.26 4.76
N ILE A 65 -0.19 0.41 5.25
CA ILE A 65 -1.16 1.36 4.73
C ILE A 65 -0.61 2.79 4.84
N TYR A 66 -0.03 3.15 5.99
CA TYR A 66 0.64 4.44 6.16
C TYR A 66 1.78 4.63 5.15
N THR A 67 2.67 3.64 5.01
CA THR A 67 3.78 3.70 4.04
C THR A 67 3.26 3.88 2.61
N LEU A 68 2.27 3.08 2.18
CA LEU A 68 1.67 3.15 0.85
C LEU A 68 1.01 4.52 0.61
N ALA A 69 0.28 5.05 1.59
CA ALA A 69 -0.34 6.37 1.50
C ALA A 69 0.72 7.46 1.26
N ARG A 70 1.83 7.41 2.01
CA ARG A 70 2.93 8.37 1.89
C ARG A 70 3.66 8.26 0.56
N ILE A 71 3.96 7.05 0.09
CA ILE A 71 4.65 6.81 -1.20
C ILE A 71 3.76 7.19 -2.38
N TYR A 72 2.48 6.79 -2.37
CA TYR A 72 1.53 7.08 -3.46
C TYR A 72 0.99 8.51 -3.44
N ARG A 73 1.33 9.28 -2.39
CA ARG A 73 0.91 10.67 -2.17
C ARG A 73 -0.61 10.81 -2.15
N ILE A 74 -1.25 9.96 -1.36
CA ILE A 74 -2.69 9.95 -1.13
C ILE A 74 -2.99 9.91 0.35
N SER A 75 -4.21 10.27 0.73
CA SER A 75 -4.61 10.17 2.13
C SER A 75 -4.70 8.71 2.58
N ILE A 76 -4.38 8.45 3.84
CA ILE A 76 -4.55 7.12 4.44
C ILE A 76 -6.01 6.65 4.34
N PHE A 77 -6.95 7.59 4.49
CA PHE A 77 -8.39 7.34 4.37
C PHE A 77 -8.80 6.92 2.95
N GLN A 78 -8.10 7.38 1.91
CA GLN A 78 -8.38 6.94 0.54
C GLN A 78 -8.04 5.45 0.36
N ILE A 79 -6.93 4.98 0.96
CA ILE A 79 -6.60 3.55 0.95
C ILE A 79 -7.63 2.76 1.76
N LEU A 80 -7.99 3.23 2.95
CA LEU A 80 -8.99 2.60 3.81
C LEU A 80 -10.37 2.52 3.12
N ALA A 81 -10.76 3.53 2.35
CA ALA A 81 -12.01 3.54 1.59
C ALA A 81 -12.06 2.45 0.52
N TRP A 82 -10.93 2.08 -0.09
CA TRP A 82 -10.89 0.94 -1.01
C TRP A 82 -11.24 -0.37 -0.29
N TYR A 83 -10.82 -0.51 0.97
CA TYR A 83 -11.20 -1.62 1.85
C TYR A 83 -12.60 -1.45 2.50
N GLY A 84 -13.39 -0.46 2.08
CA GLY A 84 -14.76 -0.23 2.56
C GLY A 84 -14.86 0.49 3.91
N ILE A 85 -13.79 1.12 4.38
CA ILE A 85 -13.76 1.86 5.64
C ILE A 85 -13.94 3.35 5.32
N PRO A 86 -15.05 4.00 5.71
CA PRO A 86 -15.30 5.41 5.40
C PRO A 86 -14.39 6.34 6.22
N LYS A 87 -14.16 7.55 5.69
CA LYS A 87 -13.58 8.66 6.46
C LYS A 87 -14.65 9.14 7.45
N ARG A 88 -14.33 9.14 8.75
CA ARG A 88 -15.15 9.82 9.77
C ARG A 88 -14.86 11.32 9.77
#